data_AF-A0A9E5NKK3-F1
#
_entry.id   AF-A0A9E5NKK3-F1
#
_cell.length_a   1.000
_cell.length_b   1.000
_cell.length_c   1.000
_cell.angle_alpha   90.00
_cell.angle_beta   90.00
_cell.angle_gamma   90.00
#
_symmetry.space_group_name_H-M   'P 1'
#
loop_
_entity.id
_entity.type
_entity.pdbx_description
1 polymer ?
#
loop_
_entity_poly.entity_id
_entity_poly.type
_entity_poly.pdbx_seq_one_letter_code
_entity_poly.pdbx_strand_id
1 'polypeptide(L)'
;MRKKIVVIGLDGATFDLLRPWTDLGYLPNLRHLIDHGAHGVLKSTVPWVAAPAWVSFATGKNPGKHGCYDFAMPTGSLSHYRLVTSRDIPGKTFYELLSEQGIRSTLINLPVSYPPRIEGPVIAGLMTTGDDCVFPPSLLESVPELRVYRPMPRSLRLTAFGPHERHRFVRAQMLFHMDWEFLFVLFGANANVGPGRGRYCTITQAGRPLHLGQSCPVSDNRPLWHPMSKRGRDPGDGRRWSDRATGILRPS
;
A
#
# COMPACT_ATOMS: atom_id res chain seq x y z
N MET A 1 -15.08 -12.63 -24.83
CA MET A 1 -13.91 -12.44 -23.95
C MET A 1 -14.39 -11.92 -22.60
N ARG A 2 -13.88 -12.47 -21.48
CA ARG A 2 -14.16 -11.92 -20.14
C ARG A 2 -13.46 -10.56 -19.99
N LYS A 3 -14.09 -9.61 -19.30
CA LYS A 3 -13.49 -8.30 -19.03
C LYS A 3 -12.32 -8.49 -18.05
N LYS A 4 -11.16 -7.91 -18.36
CA LYS A 4 -9.99 -7.91 -17.47
C LYS A 4 -10.19 -6.91 -16.34
N ILE A 5 -9.80 -7.28 -15.12
CA ILE A 5 -9.87 -6.42 -13.93
C ILE A 5 -8.46 -6.21 -13.40
N VAL A 6 -8.09 -4.95 -13.19
CA VAL A 6 -6.85 -4.58 -12.52
C VAL A 6 -7.18 -3.82 -11.23
N VAL A 7 -6.53 -4.22 -10.14
CA VAL A 7 -6.57 -3.55 -8.85
C VAL A 7 -5.17 -3.03 -8.55
N ILE A 8 -5.05 -1.71 -8.41
CA ILE A 8 -3.81 -1.03 -8.08
C ILE A 8 -3.93 -0.50 -6.66
N GLY A 9 -3.17 -1.09 -5.74
CA GLY A 9 -3.02 -0.60 -4.38
C GLY A 9 -1.93 0.46 -4.31
N LEU A 10 -2.22 1.56 -3.62
CA LEU A 10 -1.27 2.60 -3.27
C LEU A 10 -1.21 2.73 -1.74
N ASP A 11 -0.26 2.05 -1.09
CA ASP A 11 -0.20 1.98 0.38
C ASP A 11 0.18 3.34 0.98
N GLY A 12 -0.66 3.92 1.85
CA GLY A 12 -0.42 5.23 2.45
C GLY A 12 -0.80 6.45 1.59
N ALA A 13 -1.42 6.25 0.42
CA ALA A 13 -1.79 7.33 -0.49
C ALA A 13 -3.20 7.92 -0.19
N THR A 14 -3.33 8.71 0.87
CA THR A 14 -4.58 9.42 1.17
C THR A 14 -4.93 10.49 0.13
N PHE A 15 -6.22 10.80 -0.03
CA PHE A 15 -6.69 11.92 -0.86
C PHE A 15 -6.11 13.28 -0.43
N ASP A 16 -5.70 13.44 0.82
CA ASP A 16 -5.06 14.67 1.30
C ASP A 16 -3.70 14.91 0.62
N LEU A 17 -3.05 13.85 0.13
CA LEU A 17 -1.81 13.92 -0.66
C LEU A 17 -2.10 13.90 -2.15
N LEU A 18 -3.00 13.00 -2.58
CA LEU A 18 -3.28 12.78 -4.00
C LEU A 18 -3.94 13.98 -4.66
N ARG A 19 -4.87 14.67 -4.00
CA ARG A 19 -5.60 15.81 -4.58
C ARG A 19 -4.68 16.99 -4.92
N PRO A 20 -3.84 17.50 -3.99
CA PRO A 20 -2.88 18.54 -4.33
C PRO A 20 -1.99 18.17 -5.52
N TRP A 21 -1.53 16.91 -5.59
CA TRP A 21 -0.68 16.47 -6.69
C TRP A 21 -1.41 16.31 -8.03
N THR A 22 -2.69 15.92 -8.02
CA THR A 22 -3.51 15.91 -9.23
C THR A 22 -3.82 17.33 -9.71
N ASP A 23 -4.08 18.26 -8.78
CA ASP A 23 -4.41 19.65 -9.10
C ASP A 23 -3.21 20.43 -9.64
N LEU A 24 -2.00 20.10 -9.16
CA LEU A 24 -0.73 20.60 -9.69
C LEU A 24 -0.30 19.92 -11.00
N GLY A 25 -1.08 18.96 -11.51
CA GLY A 25 -0.80 18.27 -12.78
C GLY A 25 0.28 17.19 -12.72
N TYR A 26 0.78 16.81 -11.53
CA TYR A 26 1.81 15.78 -11.38
C TYR A 26 1.29 14.35 -11.62
N LEU A 27 -0.03 14.12 -11.47
CA LEU A 27 -0.66 12.80 -11.57
C LEU A 27 -1.79 12.78 -12.62
N PRO A 28 -1.48 13.00 -13.91
CA PRO A 28 -2.50 13.19 -14.95
C PRO A 28 -3.38 11.94 -15.17
N ASN A 29 -2.82 10.74 -15.08
CA ASN A 29 -3.59 9.50 -15.21
C ASN A 29 -4.54 9.28 -14.03
N LEU A 30 -4.09 9.56 -12.81
CA LEU A 30 -4.94 9.45 -11.64
C LEU A 30 -6.05 10.52 -11.68
N ARG A 31 -5.72 11.74 -12.12
CA ARG A 31 -6.71 12.79 -12.36
C ARG A 31 -7.78 12.33 -13.34
N HIS A 32 -7.38 11.74 -14.47
CA HIS A 32 -8.32 11.20 -15.44
C HIS A 32 -9.25 10.12 -14.84
N LEU A 33 -8.71 9.20 -14.04
CA LEU A 33 -9.49 8.16 -13.36
C LEU A 33 -10.47 8.75 -12.33
N ILE A 34 -10.08 9.80 -11.61
CA ILE A 34 -10.94 10.51 -10.66
C ILE A 34 -12.08 11.21 -11.43
N ASP A 35 -11.78 11.93 -12.51
CA ASP A 35 -12.76 12.72 -13.25
C ASP A 35 -13.79 11.87 -14.01
N HIS A 36 -13.42 10.66 -14.44
CA HIS A 36 -14.27 9.78 -15.27
C HIS A 36 -14.73 8.50 -14.56
N GLY A 37 -14.45 8.39 -13.26
CA GLY A 37 -14.73 7.22 -12.44
C GLY A 37 -15.55 7.56 -11.19
N ALA A 38 -15.58 6.61 -10.27
CA ALA A 38 -16.13 6.81 -8.93
C ALA A 38 -15.01 6.91 -7.91
N HIS A 39 -15.08 7.91 -7.02
CA HIS A 39 -14.10 8.11 -5.97
C HIS A 39 -14.77 8.56 -4.67
N GLY A 40 -14.17 8.21 -3.53
CA GLY A 40 -14.69 8.58 -2.23
C GLY A 40 -13.74 8.22 -1.10
N VAL A 41 -13.93 8.84 0.06
CA VAL A 41 -13.18 8.48 1.27
C VAL A 41 -13.82 7.25 1.90
N LEU A 42 -13.02 6.21 2.13
CA LEU A 42 -13.45 4.97 2.78
C LEU A 42 -12.97 4.95 4.23
N LYS A 43 -13.76 4.34 5.12
CA LYS A 43 -13.33 4.03 6.48
C LYS A 43 -12.36 2.85 6.42
N SER A 44 -11.17 3.04 6.98
CA SER A 44 -10.20 1.95 7.13
C SER A 44 -10.61 1.00 8.27
N THR A 45 -9.86 -0.09 8.42
CA THR A 45 -10.03 -1.06 9.51
C THR A 45 -9.61 -0.46 10.85
N VAL A 46 -10.16 -1.01 11.93
CA VAL A 46 -9.63 -0.82 13.29
C VAL A 46 -9.01 -2.14 13.74
N PRO A 47 -7.69 -2.22 14.01
CA PRO A 47 -6.72 -1.11 14.03
C PRO A 47 -6.27 -0.65 12.63
N TRP A 48 -5.73 0.57 12.55
CA TRP A 48 -5.26 1.25 11.33
C TRP A 48 -3.89 0.74 10.85
N VAL A 49 -3.65 -0.56 10.92
CA VAL A 49 -2.38 -1.20 10.54
C VAL A 49 -2.53 -1.83 9.17
N ALA A 50 -1.48 -1.81 8.36
CA ALA A 50 -1.54 -2.32 6.98
C ALA A 50 -1.86 -3.82 6.93
N ALA A 51 -1.32 -4.66 7.83
CA ALA A 51 -1.64 -6.09 7.89
C ALA A 51 -3.16 -6.37 7.98
N PRO A 52 -3.88 -5.90 9.03
CA PRO A 52 -5.33 -6.10 9.11
C PRO A 52 -6.09 -5.48 7.94
N ALA A 53 -5.67 -4.32 7.42
CA ALA A 53 -6.32 -3.68 6.28
C ALA A 53 -6.26 -4.55 5.02
N TRP A 54 -5.09 -5.11 4.69
CA TRP A 54 -4.92 -5.96 3.50
C TRP A 54 -5.55 -7.34 3.65
N VAL A 55 -5.60 -7.90 4.87
CA VAL A 55 -6.37 -9.14 5.15
C VAL A 55 -7.87 -8.88 5.05
N SER A 56 -8.35 -7.72 5.52
CA SER A 56 -9.75 -7.30 5.34
C SER A 56 -10.10 -7.12 3.86
N PHE A 57 -9.22 -6.48 3.08
CA PHE A 57 -9.35 -6.38 1.62
C PHE A 57 -9.44 -7.77 0.97
N ALA A 58 -8.55 -8.68 1.34
CA ALA A 58 -8.50 -10.02 0.76
C ALA A 58 -9.72 -10.89 1.11
N THR A 59 -10.35 -10.68 2.27
CA THR A 59 -11.40 -11.58 2.78
C THR A 59 -12.81 -10.97 2.78
N GLY A 60 -12.94 -9.65 2.64
CA GLY A 60 -14.21 -8.94 2.86
C GLY A 60 -14.69 -8.98 4.31
N LYS A 61 -13.82 -9.35 5.26
CA LYS A 61 -14.13 -9.45 6.70
C LYS A 61 -13.39 -8.36 7.47
N ASN A 62 -13.91 -7.97 8.64
CA ASN A 62 -13.18 -7.06 9.53
C ASN A 62 -12.17 -7.81 10.43
N PRO A 63 -11.26 -7.11 11.13
CA PRO A 63 -10.25 -7.73 12.00
C PRO A 63 -10.80 -8.67 13.06
N GLY A 64 -11.95 -8.38 13.66
CA GLY A 64 -12.60 -9.27 14.63
C GLY A 64 -13.03 -10.62 14.03
N LYS A 65 -13.32 -10.67 12.72
CA LYS A 65 -13.71 -11.91 12.02
C LYS A 65 -12.52 -12.68 11.46
N HIS A 66 -11.43 -12.01 11.08
CA HIS A 66 -10.27 -12.68 10.48
C HIS A 66 -9.06 -12.83 11.41
N GLY A 67 -9.08 -12.25 12.60
CA GLY A 67 -8.09 -12.48 13.66
C GLY A 67 -6.71 -11.85 13.46
N CYS A 68 -6.38 -11.35 12.27
CA CYS A 68 -5.20 -10.52 12.06
C CYS A 68 -5.41 -9.10 12.64
N TYR A 69 -4.54 -8.68 13.56
CA TYR A 69 -4.55 -7.34 14.19
C TYR A 69 -3.24 -6.56 13.98
N ASP A 70 -2.15 -7.24 13.63
CA ASP A 70 -0.84 -6.66 13.35
C ASP A 70 -0.06 -7.61 12.42
N PHE A 71 1.13 -7.21 12.00
CA PHE A 71 2.08 -8.01 11.24
C PHE A 71 2.70 -9.16 12.03
N ALA A 72 2.66 -9.08 13.36
CA ALA A 72 3.16 -10.11 14.26
C ALA A 72 2.09 -10.53 15.25
N MET A 73 2.11 -11.81 15.66
CA MET A 73 1.19 -12.35 16.64
C MET A 73 1.93 -13.20 17.68
N PRO A 74 1.47 -13.21 18.94
CA PRO A 74 2.12 -13.96 20.00
C PRO A 74 2.01 -15.47 19.79
N THR A 75 3.04 -16.21 20.17
CA THR A 75 3.08 -17.68 20.13
C THR A 75 2.98 -18.24 21.54
N GLY A 76 1.77 -18.32 22.09
CA GLY A 76 1.50 -18.87 23.43
C GLY A 76 1.91 -17.98 24.61
N SER A 77 2.76 -16.96 24.40
CA SER A 77 3.07 -15.93 25.40
C SER A 77 3.31 -14.56 24.76
N LEU A 78 3.22 -13.50 25.56
CA LEU A 78 3.50 -12.12 25.11
C LEU A 78 4.98 -11.82 24.90
N SER A 79 5.87 -12.79 25.16
CA SER A 79 7.32 -12.64 25.00
C SER A 79 7.83 -13.22 23.68
N HIS A 80 7.00 -13.99 22.97
CA HIS A 80 7.39 -14.63 21.71
C HIS A 80 6.38 -14.28 20.63
N TYR A 81 6.88 -13.75 19.52
CA TYR A 81 6.07 -13.36 18.38
C TYR A 81 6.56 -14.07 17.12
N ARG A 82 5.61 -14.34 16.23
CA ARG A 82 5.90 -14.74 14.85
C ARG A 82 5.19 -13.82 13.88
N LEU A 83 5.67 -13.78 12.64
CA LEU A 83 4.99 -13.06 11.58
C LEU A 83 3.64 -13.73 11.24
N VAL A 84 2.66 -12.90 10.92
CA VAL A 84 1.39 -13.33 10.37
C VAL A 84 1.60 -13.70 8.90
N THR A 85 1.06 -14.84 8.50
CA THR A 85 1.15 -15.42 7.16
C THR A 85 -0.25 -15.69 6.62
N SER A 86 -0.35 -16.04 5.33
CA SER A 86 -1.63 -16.38 4.69
C SER A 86 -2.31 -17.60 5.34
N ARG A 87 -1.54 -18.45 6.04
CA ARG A 87 -2.03 -19.61 6.80
C ARG A 87 -2.85 -19.20 8.03
N ASP A 88 -2.65 -17.99 8.52
CA ASP A 88 -3.36 -17.44 9.67
C ASP A 88 -4.72 -16.82 9.29
N ILE A 89 -4.99 -16.67 7.99
CA ILE A 89 -6.22 -16.04 7.49
C ILE A 89 -7.35 -17.10 7.42
N PRO A 90 -8.42 -16.97 8.23
CA PRO A 90 -9.49 -17.96 8.27
C PRO A 90 -10.47 -17.82 7.09
N GLY A 91 -10.78 -18.95 6.48
CA GLY A 91 -11.66 -19.04 5.32
C GLY A 91 -11.00 -18.60 4.02
N LYS A 92 -11.78 -18.49 2.95
CA LYS A 92 -11.29 -18.16 1.60
C LYS A 92 -11.17 -16.66 1.40
N THR A 93 -10.10 -16.24 0.74
CA THR A 93 -9.95 -14.90 0.18
C THR A 93 -10.72 -14.78 -1.13
N PHE A 94 -11.03 -13.56 -1.57
CA PHE A 94 -11.75 -13.36 -2.82
C PHE A 94 -10.93 -13.90 -4.01
N TYR A 95 -9.60 -13.81 -3.99
CA TYR A 95 -8.75 -14.29 -5.08
C TYR A 95 -8.65 -15.83 -5.13
N GLU A 96 -8.80 -16.52 -4.00
CA GLU A 96 -9.02 -17.98 -4.00
C GLU A 96 -10.37 -18.32 -4.65
N LEU A 97 -11.44 -17.60 -4.32
CA LEU A 97 -12.74 -17.78 -4.95
C LEU A 97 -12.67 -17.55 -6.47
N LEU A 98 -11.93 -16.53 -6.93
CA LEU A 98 -11.68 -16.31 -8.35
C LEU A 98 -10.96 -17.51 -8.99
N SER A 99 -9.90 -18.00 -8.34
CA SER A 99 -9.13 -19.16 -8.81
C SER A 99 -9.99 -20.42 -8.93
N GLU A 100 -10.88 -20.67 -7.96
CA GLU A 100 -11.83 -21.79 -7.97
C GLU A 100 -12.84 -21.72 -9.13
N GLN A 101 -13.12 -20.51 -9.64
CA GLN A 101 -13.95 -20.28 -10.81
C GLN A 101 -13.14 -20.29 -12.13
N GLY A 102 -11.88 -20.73 -12.08
CA GLY A 102 -10.97 -20.79 -13.22
C GLY A 102 -10.51 -19.42 -13.72
N ILE A 103 -10.64 -18.36 -12.91
CA ILE A 103 -10.20 -17.01 -13.28
C ILE A 103 -8.69 -16.90 -13.06
N ARG A 104 -7.97 -16.64 -14.15
CA ARG A 104 -6.51 -16.52 -14.11
C ARG A 104 -6.09 -15.25 -13.40
N SER A 105 -5.57 -15.43 -12.19
CA SER A 105 -5.25 -14.35 -11.27
C SER A 105 -3.75 -14.21 -11.10
N THR A 106 -3.26 -12.97 -11.11
CA THR A 106 -1.88 -12.62 -10.79
C THR A 106 -1.86 -11.65 -9.61
N LEU A 107 -1.06 -11.95 -8.59
CA LEU A 107 -0.93 -11.12 -7.39
C LEU A 107 0.49 -10.63 -7.24
N ILE A 108 0.66 -9.31 -7.12
CA ILE A 108 1.97 -8.68 -6.96
C ILE A 108 1.95 -7.87 -5.68
N ASN A 109 2.85 -8.20 -4.75
CA ASN A 109 3.10 -7.49 -3.51
C ASN A 109 1.94 -7.44 -2.51
N LEU A 110 0.94 -8.32 -2.62
CA LEU A 110 -0.15 -8.37 -1.63
C LEU A 110 0.43 -8.73 -0.24
N PRO A 111 0.25 -7.89 0.79
CA PRO A 111 0.76 -8.20 2.12
C PRO A 111 0.07 -9.43 2.72
N VAL A 112 0.80 -10.20 3.53
CA VAL A 112 0.27 -11.40 4.20
C VAL A 112 -0.23 -12.47 3.21
N SER A 113 0.25 -12.44 1.96
CA SER A 113 -0.09 -13.42 0.92
C SER A 113 0.87 -14.61 0.84
N TYR A 114 1.86 -14.70 1.73
CA TYR A 114 2.81 -15.81 1.79
C TYR A 114 2.37 -16.85 2.83
N PRO A 115 2.46 -18.16 2.53
CA PRO A 115 2.67 -18.73 1.19
C PRO A 115 1.46 -18.45 0.29
N PRO A 116 1.63 -18.44 -1.05
CA PRO A 116 0.51 -18.25 -1.96
C PRO A 116 -0.62 -19.26 -1.70
N ARG A 117 -1.86 -18.79 -1.87
CA ARG A 117 -3.08 -19.62 -1.74
C ARG A 117 -3.76 -19.88 -3.10
N ILE A 118 -3.08 -19.53 -4.19
CA ILE A 118 -3.50 -19.79 -5.58
C ILE A 118 -2.31 -20.32 -6.37
N GLU A 119 -2.58 -21.04 -7.46
CA GLU A 119 -1.54 -21.62 -8.33
C GLU A 119 -0.97 -20.63 -9.36
N GLY A 120 -1.70 -19.54 -9.61
CA GLY A 120 -1.28 -18.51 -10.57
C GLY A 120 -0.03 -17.73 -10.12
N PRO A 121 0.52 -16.86 -11.00
CA PRO A 121 1.68 -16.03 -10.67
C PRO A 121 1.46 -15.17 -9.43
N VAL A 122 2.30 -15.35 -8.41
CA VAL A 122 2.30 -14.56 -7.18
C VAL A 122 3.71 -14.09 -6.86
N ILE A 123 3.88 -12.77 -6.78
CA ILE A 123 5.03 -12.16 -6.12
C ILE A 123 4.59 -11.75 -4.72
N ALA A 124 5.04 -12.50 -3.71
CA ALA A 124 4.66 -12.28 -2.32
C ALA A 124 5.16 -10.93 -1.79
N GLY A 125 4.32 -10.26 -0.99
CA GLY A 125 4.58 -8.92 -0.48
C GLY A 125 5.31 -8.88 0.86
N LEU A 126 5.02 -7.82 1.61
CA LEU A 126 5.46 -7.67 3.00
C LEU A 126 5.02 -8.89 3.83
N MET A 127 5.88 -9.32 4.76
CA MET A 127 5.75 -10.54 5.56
C MET A 127 5.99 -11.86 4.81
N THR A 128 6.66 -11.81 3.66
CA THR A 128 7.27 -13.03 3.09
C THR A 128 8.30 -13.58 4.07
N THR A 129 8.11 -14.82 4.52
CA THR A 129 9.08 -15.54 5.36
C THR A 129 9.94 -16.45 4.48
N GLY A 130 11.27 -16.36 4.60
CA GLY A 130 12.22 -17.12 3.76
C GLY A 130 12.76 -16.31 2.58
N ASP A 131 13.55 -16.97 1.73
CA ASP A 131 14.23 -16.32 0.61
C ASP A 131 13.37 -16.23 -0.67
N ASP A 132 12.36 -17.07 -0.79
CA ASP A 132 11.50 -17.16 -1.97
C ASP A 132 10.28 -16.26 -1.86
N CYS A 133 10.18 -15.32 -2.80
CA CYS A 133 9.04 -14.40 -2.93
C CYS A 133 8.31 -14.51 -4.26
N VAL A 134 8.71 -15.44 -5.15
CA VAL A 134 8.16 -15.58 -6.50
C VAL A 134 7.60 -16.97 -6.67
N PHE A 135 6.33 -17.07 -7.06
CA PHE A 135 5.58 -18.30 -7.15
C PHE A 135 4.73 -18.35 -8.43
N PRO A 136 4.53 -19.55 -9.02
CA PRO A 136 5.31 -20.76 -8.76
C PRO A 136 6.80 -20.56 -9.14
N PRO A 137 7.74 -21.38 -8.64
CA PRO A 137 9.17 -21.24 -8.99
C PRO A 137 9.45 -21.29 -10.50
N SER A 138 8.64 -22.01 -11.27
CA SER A 138 8.71 -22.05 -12.74
C SER A 138 8.49 -20.68 -13.40
N LEU A 139 7.88 -19.71 -12.70
CA LEU A 139 7.80 -18.33 -13.17
C LEU A 139 9.19 -17.72 -13.41
N LEU A 140 10.22 -18.15 -12.66
CA LEU A 140 11.61 -17.71 -12.83
C LEU A 140 12.29 -18.26 -14.10
N GLU A 141 11.69 -19.24 -14.76
CA GLU A 141 12.14 -19.73 -16.07
C GLU A 141 11.64 -18.79 -17.17
N SER A 142 10.36 -18.39 -17.09
CA SER A 142 9.75 -17.46 -18.04
C SER A 142 10.15 -16.00 -17.83
N VAL A 143 10.47 -15.61 -16.59
CA VAL A 143 10.87 -14.24 -16.21
C VAL A 143 12.11 -14.28 -15.30
N PRO A 144 13.32 -14.59 -15.84
CA PRO A 144 14.54 -14.73 -15.05
C PRO A 144 14.93 -13.49 -14.23
N GLU A 145 14.50 -12.30 -14.66
CA GLU A 145 14.74 -11.03 -14.01
C GLU A 145 14.07 -10.92 -12.63
N LEU A 146 13.11 -11.78 -12.31
CA LEU A 146 12.49 -11.87 -10.99
C LEU A 146 13.39 -12.56 -9.96
N ARG A 147 14.48 -13.24 -10.35
CA ARG A 147 15.43 -13.87 -9.40
C ARG A 147 16.06 -12.87 -8.42
N VAL A 148 16.22 -11.62 -8.87
CA VAL A 148 16.74 -10.51 -8.05
C VAL A 148 15.63 -9.71 -7.37
N TYR A 149 14.36 -10.09 -7.52
CA TYR A 149 13.25 -9.42 -6.89
C TYR A 149 13.35 -9.53 -5.37
N ARG A 150 12.99 -8.45 -4.68
CA ARG A 150 12.93 -8.40 -3.22
C ARG A 150 11.67 -7.65 -2.82
N PRO A 151 10.85 -8.19 -1.89
CA PRO A 151 9.67 -7.47 -1.39
C PRO A 151 10.02 -6.23 -0.57
N MET A 152 11.21 -6.21 0.04
CA MET A 152 11.72 -5.13 0.88
C MET A 152 13.18 -4.79 0.54
N PRO A 153 13.61 -3.53 0.76
CA PRO A 153 15.00 -3.16 0.57
C PRO A 153 15.89 -3.81 1.64
N ARG A 154 17.16 -4.07 1.33
CA ARG A 154 18.14 -4.59 2.31
C ARG A 154 18.40 -3.61 3.46
N SER A 155 18.24 -2.31 3.18
CA SER A 155 18.41 -1.25 4.17
C SER A 155 17.06 -0.64 4.46
N LEU A 156 16.73 -0.53 5.75
CA LEU A 156 15.55 0.19 6.22
C LEU A 156 15.76 1.71 6.27
N ARG A 157 16.89 2.21 5.74
CA ARG A 157 17.08 3.65 5.55
C ARG A 157 16.05 4.17 4.55
N LEU A 158 15.44 5.30 4.88
CA LEU A 158 14.40 5.90 4.04
C LEU A 158 14.84 6.12 2.59
N THR A 159 16.11 6.48 2.37
CA THR A 159 16.69 6.70 1.04
C THR A 159 16.75 5.45 0.15
N ALA A 160 16.68 4.26 0.75
CA ALA A 160 16.70 2.99 0.00
C ALA A 160 15.34 2.67 -0.65
N PHE A 161 14.23 3.19 -0.10
CA PHE A 161 12.88 2.83 -0.54
C PHE A 161 12.55 3.33 -1.95
N GLY A 162 12.93 4.55 -2.32
CA GLY A 162 12.63 5.10 -3.64
C GLY A 162 13.23 4.29 -4.80
N PRO A 163 14.57 4.08 -4.84
CA PRO A 163 15.20 3.23 -5.83
C PRO A 163 14.67 1.78 -5.81
N HIS A 164 14.36 1.26 -4.63
CA HIS A 164 13.81 -0.08 -4.48
C HIS A 164 12.41 -0.20 -5.10
N GLU A 165 11.53 0.77 -4.87
CA GLU A 165 10.19 0.78 -5.45
C GLU A 165 10.23 0.89 -6.98
N ARG A 166 11.18 1.68 -7.52
CA ARG A 166 11.41 1.73 -8.97
C ARG A 166 11.82 0.37 -9.54
N HIS A 167 12.70 -0.37 -8.85
CA HIS A 167 13.05 -1.72 -9.26
C HIS A 167 11.85 -2.67 -9.19
N ARG A 168 11.04 -2.61 -8.13
CA ARG A 168 9.81 -3.40 -8.01
C ARG A 168 8.84 -3.09 -9.14
N PHE A 169 8.64 -1.82 -9.47
CA PHE A 169 7.78 -1.39 -10.58
C PHE A 169 8.24 -1.96 -11.93
N VAL A 170 9.51 -1.75 -12.30
CA VAL A 170 10.05 -2.23 -13.59
C VAL A 170 9.92 -3.74 -13.74
N ARG A 171 10.08 -4.50 -12.65
CA ARG A 171 9.94 -5.96 -12.67
C ARG A 171 8.50 -6.42 -12.63
N ALA A 172 7.64 -5.78 -11.84
CA ALA A 172 6.20 -6.02 -11.85
C ALA A 172 5.59 -5.77 -13.23
N GLN A 173 6.17 -4.83 -14.00
CA GLN A 173 5.70 -4.55 -15.36
C GLN A 173 5.74 -5.74 -16.30
N MET A 174 6.66 -6.66 -16.07
CA MET A 174 6.80 -7.88 -16.87
C MET A 174 5.56 -8.79 -16.74
N LEU A 175 4.89 -8.74 -15.59
CA LEU A 175 3.67 -9.50 -15.34
C LEU A 175 2.41 -8.83 -15.92
N PHE A 176 2.44 -7.53 -16.26
CA PHE A 176 1.31 -6.89 -16.95
C PHE A 176 1.09 -7.47 -18.35
N HIS A 177 2.15 -7.96 -18.99
CA HIS A 177 2.10 -8.55 -20.33
C HIS A 177 1.76 -10.05 -20.34
N MET A 178 1.67 -10.68 -19.17
CA MET A 178 1.21 -12.06 -19.05
C MET A 178 -0.29 -12.17 -19.30
N ASP A 179 -0.76 -13.39 -19.53
CA ASP A 179 -2.17 -13.63 -19.77
C ASP A 179 -2.96 -13.84 -18.47
N TRP A 180 -3.44 -12.73 -17.92
CA TRP A 180 -4.29 -12.68 -16.72
C TRP A 180 -5.69 -12.15 -17.05
N GLU A 181 -6.65 -12.51 -16.19
CA GLU A 181 -8.01 -11.96 -16.17
C GLU A 181 -8.23 -11.06 -14.94
N PHE A 182 -7.59 -11.38 -13.83
CA PHE A 182 -7.51 -10.55 -12.65
C PHE A 182 -6.04 -10.25 -12.29
N LEU A 183 -5.71 -8.99 -12.08
CA LEU A 183 -4.39 -8.58 -11.65
C LEU A 183 -4.48 -7.66 -10.44
N PHE A 184 -3.78 -8.02 -9.38
CA PHE A 184 -3.54 -7.14 -8.23
C PHE A 184 -2.07 -6.73 -8.21
N VAL A 185 -1.81 -5.44 -7.98
CA VAL A 185 -0.47 -4.92 -7.71
C VAL A 185 -0.51 -3.89 -6.59
N LEU A 186 0.35 -4.06 -5.59
CA LEU A 186 0.56 -3.06 -4.54
C LEU A 186 1.87 -2.30 -4.76
N PHE A 187 1.77 -0.98 -4.75
CA PHE A 187 2.89 -0.06 -4.63
C PHE A 187 2.93 0.56 -3.24
N GLY A 188 4.13 0.67 -2.67
CA GLY A 188 4.32 1.41 -1.43
C GLY A 188 4.33 2.90 -1.72
N ALA A 189 3.29 3.64 -1.32
CA ALA A 189 3.35 5.10 -1.31
C ALA A 189 4.08 5.53 -0.03
N ASN A 190 5.40 5.53 -0.10
CA ASN A 190 6.20 6.16 0.95
C ASN A 190 5.96 7.68 0.86
N ALA A 191 4.95 8.17 1.58
CA ALA A 191 4.63 9.57 1.78
C ALA A 191 5.67 10.32 2.65
N ASN A 192 6.95 9.93 2.58
CA ASN A 192 8.03 10.68 3.20
C ASN A 192 8.60 11.72 2.23
N VAL A 193 7.70 12.55 1.70
CA VAL A 193 8.05 13.76 0.95
C VAL A 193 7.96 14.92 1.95
N GLY A 194 9.02 15.12 2.73
CA GLY A 194 9.19 16.35 3.49
C GLY A 194 9.39 17.54 2.52
N PRO A 195 9.10 18.79 2.95
CA PRO A 195 9.16 19.99 2.10
C PRO A 195 10.58 20.43 1.71
N GLY A 196 11.58 19.54 1.78
CA GLY A 196 12.98 19.85 1.54
C GLY A 196 13.55 18.97 0.44
N ARG A 197 13.84 19.59 -0.72
CA ARG A 197 14.65 19.06 -1.84
C ARG A 197 13.94 18.08 -2.79
N GLY A 198 12.98 18.62 -3.55
CA GLY A 198 13.02 18.55 -5.02
C GLY A 198 13.15 17.19 -5.73
N ARG A 199 12.65 16.09 -5.16
CA ARG A 199 12.48 14.82 -5.92
C ARG A 199 11.17 14.16 -5.51
N TYR A 200 10.10 14.52 -6.21
CA TYR A 200 8.86 13.75 -6.18
C TYR A 200 9.16 12.39 -6.82
N CYS A 201 8.87 11.30 -6.11
CA CYS A 201 8.81 9.99 -6.74
C CYS A 201 7.55 10.00 -7.60
N THR A 202 7.72 10.38 -8.87
CA THR A 202 6.64 10.37 -9.85
C THR A 202 6.14 8.93 -9.95
N ILE A 203 4.83 8.73 -9.78
CA ILE A 203 4.16 7.54 -10.33
C ILE A 203 4.31 7.68 -11.85
N THR A 204 5.41 7.17 -12.40
CA THR A 204 5.76 7.37 -13.81
C THR A 204 4.72 6.68 -14.68
N GLN A 205 4.02 7.51 -15.45
CA GLN A 205 3.26 7.11 -16.64
C GLN A 205 4.19 6.31 -17.57
N ALA A 206 3.86 5.04 -17.80
CA ALA A 206 4.51 4.25 -18.83
C ALA A 206 4.26 4.93 -20.20
N GLY A 207 5.33 5.25 -20.93
CA GLY A 207 5.22 5.47 -22.38
C GLY A 207 5.82 6.72 -23.01
N ARG A 208 6.56 7.60 -22.31
CA ARG A 208 7.33 8.66 -22.99
C ARG A 208 8.75 8.84 -22.43
N PRO A 209 9.80 8.87 -23.27
CA PRO A 209 11.12 9.30 -22.84
C PRO A 209 11.09 10.82 -22.65
N LEU A 210 11.23 11.30 -21.41
CA LEU A 210 11.43 12.72 -21.15
C LEU A 210 12.92 13.03 -21.28
N HIS A 211 13.26 13.80 -22.32
CA HIS A 211 14.57 14.39 -22.51
C HIS A 211 14.96 15.21 -21.27
N LEU A 212 16.02 14.79 -20.60
CA LEU A 212 16.70 15.56 -19.55
C LEU A 212 17.31 16.80 -20.19
N GLY A 213 16.74 17.99 -19.97
CA GLY A 213 17.36 19.21 -20.52
C GLY A 213 16.66 20.55 -20.38
N GLN A 214 15.52 20.68 -19.68
CA GLN A 214 14.93 22.00 -19.47
C GLN A 214 14.79 22.31 -17.99
N SER A 215 15.64 23.21 -17.52
CA SER A 215 15.50 23.93 -16.25
C SER A 215 14.22 24.76 -16.29
N CYS A 216 13.30 24.50 -15.36
CA CYS A 216 12.20 25.41 -15.08
C CYS A 216 12.78 26.73 -14.53
N PRO A 217 12.33 27.91 -14.99
CA PRO A 217 12.81 29.18 -14.46
C PRO A 217 12.42 29.30 -12.99
N VAL A 218 13.41 29.51 -12.13
CA VAL A 218 13.19 30.01 -10.78
C VAL A 218 12.83 31.49 -10.92
N SER A 219 11.53 31.80 -11.00
CA SER A 219 11.06 33.18 -10.87
C SER A 219 10.31 33.35 -9.54
N ASP A 220 10.99 34.12 -8.68
CA ASP A 220 10.53 34.84 -7.51
C ASP A 220 9.92 34.07 -6.32
N ASN A 221 10.81 33.91 -5.34
CA ASN A 221 10.54 33.58 -3.95
C ASN A 221 9.74 34.72 -3.29
N ARG A 222 8.42 34.59 -3.22
CA ARG A 222 7.64 35.18 -2.11
C ARG A 222 6.59 34.18 -1.65
N PRO A 223 6.63 33.73 -0.39
CA PRO A 223 5.55 32.93 0.13
C PRO A 223 4.34 33.85 0.36
N LEU A 224 3.24 33.60 -0.36
CA LEU A 224 1.92 34.10 0.00
C LEU A 224 1.43 33.32 1.24
N TRP A 225 2.02 33.63 2.40
CA TRP A 225 1.41 33.31 3.67
C TRP A 225 0.36 34.38 3.95
N HIS A 226 -0.92 34.04 3.85
CA HIS A 226 -1.93 34.78 4.59
C HIS A 226 -1.76 34.43 6.07
N PRO A 227 -1.42 35.39 6.95
CA PRO A 227 -1.41 35.12 8.38
C PRO A 227 -2.86 34.86 8.81
N MET A 228 -3.14 33.64 9.30
CA MET A 228 -4.33 33.44 10.13
C MET A 228 -4.21 34.40 11.31
N SER A 229 -5.10 35.40 11.33
CA SER A 229 -5.26 36.32 12.45
C SER A 229 -5.39 35.54 13.75
N LYS A 230 -4.56 35.86 14.74
CA LYS A 230 -4.76 35.47 16.14
C LYS A 230 -6.16 35.94 16.57
N ARG A 231 -7.15 35.05 16.58
CA ARG A 231 -8.37 35.28 17.36
C ARG A 231 -8.04 35.07 18.84
N GLY A 232 -8.53 36.01 19.63
CA GLY A 232 -8.08 36.30 20.99
C GLY A 232 -8.19 35.13 21.95
N ARG A 233 -7.30 35.18 22.95
CA ARG A 233 -7.53 34.58 24.26
C ARG A 233 -8.77 35.24 24.85
N ASP A 234 -9.77 34.43 25.15
CA ASP A 234 -10.78 34.77 26.15
C ASP A 234 -10.21 34.34 27.52
N PRO A 235 -10.01 35.25 28.50
CA PRO A 235 -9.45 34.91 29.80
C PRO A 235 -10.56 34.45 30.75
N GLY A 236 -10.88 33.15 30.75
CA GLY A 236 -11.77 32.60 31.77
C GLY A 236 -12.34 31.22 31.49
N ASP A 237 -11.55 30.17 31.75
CA ASP A 237 -12.03 28.98 32.49
C ASP A 237 -10.81 28.08 32.74
N GLY A 238 -10.18 28.27 33.89
CA GLY A 238 -9.11 27.40 34.35
C GLY A 238 -9.69 26.14 34.96
N ARG A 239 -9.78 25.05 34.19
CA ARG A 239 -9.96 23.70 34.76
C ARG A 239 -9.13 22.65 34.03
N ARG A 240 -8.22 22.04 34.81
CA ARG A 240 -7.35 20.91 34.50
C ARG A 240 -8.17 19.72 33.97
N TRP A 241 -7.74 19.15 32.84
CA TRP A 241 -8.13 17.81 32.43
C TRP A 241 -7.14 16.80 33.04
N SER A 242 -7.38 16.43 34.29
CA SER A 242 -7.00 15.14 34.85
C SER A 242 -8.29 14.49 35.36
N ASP A 243 -8.39 13.18 35.23
CA ASP A 243 -9.47 12.32 35.75
C ASP A 243 -10.69 12.08 34.83
N ARG A 244 -10.51 11.17 33.87
CA ARG A 244 -11.53 10.16 33.52
C ARG A 244 -10.85 8.84 33.15
N ALA A 245 -10.33 8.16 34.17
CA ALA A 245 -9.92 6.78 34.10
C ALA A 245 -10.49 6.03 35.31
N THR A 246 -11.80 5.81 35.32
CA THR A 246 -12.45 4.80 36.19
C THR A 246 -13.86 4.55 35.67
N GLY A 247 -14.10 3.35 35.15
CA GLY A 247 -15.43 2.94 34.75
C GLY A 247 -15.40 1.57 34.12
N ILE A 248 -15.88 0.58 34.87
CA ILE A 248 -16.24 -0.78 34.48
C ILE A 248 -15.16 -1.83 34.77
N LEU A 249 -15.23 -2.39 35.99
CA LEU A 249 -15.09 -3.81 36.28
C LEU A 249 -15.59 -4.05 37.72
N ARG A 250 -16.73 -4.74 37.88
CA ARG A 250 -16.99 -5.61 39.03
C ARG A 250 -17.78 -6.85 38.56
N PRO A 251 -17.37 -8.07 38.95
CA PRO A 251 -18.09 -9.30 38.63
C PRO A 251 -19.15 -9.64 39.70
N SER A 252 -20.11 -10.48 39.26
CA SER A 252 -21.19 -11.19 39.98
C SER A 252 -22.15 -10.36 40.83
#